data_AF-J7HSE5-F1
#
_entry.id   AF-J7HSE5-F1
#
_cell.length_a   1.000
_cell.length_b   1.000
_cell.length_c   1.000
_cell.angle_alpha   90.00
_cell.angle_beta   90.00
_cell.angle_gamma   90.00
#
_symmetry.space_group_name_H-M   'P 1'
#
loop_
_entity.id
_entity.type
_entity.pdbx_description
1 polymer ?
#
loop_
_entity_poly.entity_id
_entity_poly.type
_entity_poly.pdbx_seq_one_letter_code
_entity_poly.pdbx_strand_id
1 'polypeptide(L)'
;HDNVVRYYSAWAEDDHMLIQNEFCDGGSLHARIQAQCLGESELKILLMHVIEGLRYIHSNDLVHMDIKPENIFSTMNPTAYKLCEKQQPGSKDDDGMDSVYEELRRSENLVTYKIGDLGHVTSVKEPHVEEGDCR
;
A
#
# COMPACT_ATOMS: atom_id res chain seq x y z
N HIS A 1 6.56 -5.53 -1.89
CA HIS A 1 6.33 -4.41 -2.83
C HIS A 1 6.38 -3.10 -2.07
N ASP A 2 6.76 -1.97 -2.69
CA ASP A 2 6.93 -0.70 -1.96
C ASP A 2 5.62 -0.11 -1.45
N ASN A 3 4.50 -0.39 -2.13
CA ASN A 3 3.15 0.00 -1.72
C ASN A 3 2.39 -1.04 -0.88
N VAL A 4 3.10 -2.00 -0.28
CA VAL A 4 2.53 -2.93 0.72
C VAL A 4 3.38 -2.83 1.97
N VAL A 5 2.74 -2.70 3.13
CA VAL A 5 3.41 -2.64 4.43
C VAL A 5 4.26 -3.90 4.61
N ARG A 6 5.56 -3.71 4.76
CA ARG A 6 6.51 -4.81 4.93
C ARG A 6 6.27 -5.52 6.26
N TYR A 7 6.02 -6.83 6.18
CA TYR A 7 6.07 -7.74 7.30
C TYR A 7 7.52 -8.15 7.61
N TYR A 8 7.88 -8.21 8.89
CA TYR A 8 9.20 -8.67 9.33
C TYR A 8 9.13 -10.03 10.01
N SER A 9 8.28 -10.17 11.04
CA SER A 9 8.14 -11.40 11.81
C SER A 9 6.84 -11.43 12.60
N ALA A 10 6.49 -12.60 13.14
CA ALA A 10 5.43 -12.77 14.11
C ALA A 10 5.82 -13.86 15.11
N TRP A 11 5.37 -13.73 16.35
CA TRP A 11 5.58 -14.72 17.39
C TRP A 11 4.40 -14.75 18.36
N ALA A 12 4.27 -15.85 19.09
CA ALA A 12 3.31 -15.99 20.17
C ALA A 12 4.04 -15.80 21.50
N GLU A 13 3.50 -14.95 22.38
CA GLU A 13 4.02 -14.68 23.72
C GLU A 13 2.86 -14.33 24.64
N ASP A 14 2.84 -14.90 25.85
CA ASP A 14 1.81 -14.66 26.87
C ASP A 14 0.37 -14.81 26.38
N ASP A 15 0.06 -15.86 25.60
CA ASP A 15 -1.24 -16.09 24.94
C ASP A 15 -1.68 -14.99 23.95
N HIS A 16 -0.75 -14.17 23.46
CA HIS A 16 -0.97 -13.15 22.43
C HIS A 16 -0.16 -13.47 21.17
N MET A 17 -0.78 -13.24 20.00
CA MET A 17 -0.08 -13.21 18.72
C MET A 17 0.44 -11.80 18.46
N LEU A 18 1.76 -11.67 18.31
CA LEU A 18 2.44 -10.41 18.04
C LEU A 18 2.91 -10.38 16.58
N ILE A 19 2.58 -9.30 15.87
CA ILE A 19 2.92 -9.11 14.46
C ILE A 19 3.81 -7.87 14.34
N GLN A 20 5.02 -8.07 13.79
CA GLN A 20 5.99 -7.00 13.58
C GLN A 20 6.03 -6.60 12.10
N ASN A 21 5.63 -5.35 11.85
CA ASN A 21 5.60 -4.73 10.54
C ASN A 21 6.50 -3.49 10.48
N GLU A 22 6.74 -2.96 9.28
CA GLU A 22 7.37 -1.65 9.11
C GLU A 22 6.55 -0.53 9.74
N PHE A 23 7.26 0.41 10.36
CA PHE A 23 6.64 1.59 10.92
C PHE A 23 6.43 2.64 9.83
N CYS A 24 5.16 3.00 9.60
CA CYS A 24 4.77 4.06 8.68
C CYS A 24 4.56 5.37 9.46
N ASP A 25 5.53 6.26 9.38
CA ASP A 25 5.65 7.50 10.16
C ASP A 25 4.57 8.55 9.85
N GLY A 26 3.89 8.44 8.72
CA GLY A 26 2.75 9.29 8.35
C GLY A 26 1.39 8.80 8.86
N GLY A 27 1.32 7.67 9.56
CA GLY A 27 0.07 7.12 10.09
C GLY A 27 -0.92 6.66 9.01
N SER A 28 -2.18 6.48 9.40
CA SER A 28 -3.25 6.02 8.50
C SER A 28 -3.84 7.15 7.65
N LEU A 29 -4.32 6.79 6.46
CA LEU A 29 -5.03 7.69 5.57
C LEU A 29 -6.30 8.22 6.22
N HIS A 30 -7.01 7.38 7.00
CA HIS A 30 -8.18 7.80 7.78
C HIS A 30 -7.89 9.03 8.65
N ALA A 31 -6.82 9.00 9.44
CA ALA A 31 -6.43 10.14 10.29
C ALA A 31 -6.07 11.36 9.44
N ARG A 32 -5.38 11.14 8.31
CA ARG A 32 -4.98 12.21 7.38
C ARG A 32 -6.17 12.93 6.74
N ILE A 33 -7.19 12.20 6.30
CA ILE A 33 -8.37 12.79 5.65
C ILE A 33 -9.33 13.44 6.65
N GLN A 34 -9.35 12.99 7.91
CA GLN A 34 -10.06 13.68 8.98
C GLN A 34 -9.42 15.04 9.31
N ALA A 35 -8.09 15.13 9.28
CA ALA A 35 -7.38 16.37 9.54
C ALA A 35 -7.48 17.37 8.39
N GLN A 36 -7.39 16.91 7.14
CA GLN A 36 -7.38 17.79 5.96
C GLN A 36 -7.79 17.02 4.69
N CYS A 37 -8.62 17.65 3.86
CA CYS A 37 -8.99 17.12 2.54
C CYS A 37 -7.76 16.99 1.62
N LEU A 38 -7.73 15.94 0.80
CA LEU A 38 -6.69 15.73 -0.19
C LEU A 38 -6.94 16.62 -1.41
N GLY A 39 -5.88 17.22 -1.94
CA GLY A 39 -5.92 17.87 -3.24
C GLY A 39 -5.96 16.84 -4.39
N GLU A 40 -6.35 17.27 -5.59
CA GLU A 40 -6.45 16.36 -6.75
C GLU A 40 -5.13 15.65 -7.06
N SER A 41 -4.00 16.36 -7.08
CA SER A 41 -2.70 15.74 -7.34
C SER A 41 -2.32 14.73 -6.25
N GLU A 42 -2.56 15.03 -4.97
CA GLU A 42 -2.31 14.08 -3.86
C GLU A 42 -3.20 12.84 -3.97
N LEU A 43 -4.47 13.02 -4.35
CA LEU A 43 -5.40 11.91 -4.58
C LEU A 43 -4.94 11.01 -5.73
N LYS A 44 -4.45 11.57 -6.84
CA LYS A 44 -3.89 10.78 -7.96
C LYS A 44 -2.71 9.92 -7.50
N ILE A 45 -1.80 10.50 -6.71
CA ILE A 45 -0.64 9.80 -6.14
C ILE A 45 -1.08 8.66 -5.23
N LEU A 46 -2.02 8.94 -4.33
CA LEU A 46 -2.62 7.94 -3.45
C LEU A 46 -3.20 6.76 -4.25
N LEU A 47 -4.07 7.05 -5.23
CA LEU A 47 -4.73 6.03 -6.03
C LEU A 47 -3.74 5.19 -6.81
N MET A 48 -2.73 5.82 -7.43
CA MET A 48 -1.69 5.11 -8.15
C MET A 48 -0.91 4.15 -7.24
N HIS A 49 -0.48 4.61 -6.06
CA HIS A 49 0.22 3.75 -5.09
C HIS A 49 -0.66 2.58 -4.60
N VAL A 50 -1.94 2.82 -4.32
CA VAL A 50 -2.87 1.76 -3.93
C VAL A 50 -3.07 0.74 -5.06
N ILE A 51 -3.21 1.21 -6.31
CA ILE A 51 -3.35 0.33 -7.48
C ILE A 51 -2.10 -0.52 -7.69
N GLU A 52 -0.91 0.05 -7.55
CA GLU A 52 0.35 -0.71 -7.63
C GLU A 52 0.48 -1.77 -6.54
N GLY A 53 0.08 -1.43 -5.30
CA GLY A 53 0.01 -2.39 -4.20
C GLY A 53 -0.96 -3.52 -4.48
N LEU A 54 -2.17 -3.21 -4.96
CA LEU A 54 -3.19 -4.20 -5.33
C LEU A 54 -2.75 -5.07 -6.50
N ARG A 55 -2.13 -4.49 -7.52
CA ARG A 55 -1.58 -5.22 -8.68
C ARG A 55 -0.57 -6.27 -8.21
N TYR A 56 0.29 -5.92 -7.26
CA TYR A 56 1.20 -6.88 -6.65
C TYR A 56 0.48 -7.96 -5.83
N ILE A 57 -0.51 -7.60 -5.01
CA ILE A 57 -1.28 -8.59 -4.22
C ILE A 57 -1.97 -9.58 -5.17
N HIS A 58 -2.65 -9.07 -6.19
CA HIS A 58 -3.38 -9.88 -7.16
C HIS A 58 -2.47 -10.73 -8.05
N SER A 59 -1.26 -10.28 -8.36
CA SER A 59 -0.29 -11.11 -9.12
C SER A 59 0.21 -12.33 -8.34
N ASN A 60 -0.03 -12.36 -7.01
CA ASN A 60 0.24 -13.51 -6.15
C ASN A 60 -1.02 -14.37 -5.91
N ASP A 61 -2.09 -14.21 -6.71
CA ASP A 61 -3.38 -14.89 -6.54
C ASP A 61 -4.04 -14.65 -5.17
N LEU A 62 -3.79 -13.48 -4.57
CA LEU A 62 -4.37 -13.05 -3.30
C LEU A 62 -5.36 -11.92 -3.50
N VAL A 63 -6.32 -11.78 -2.59
CA VAL A 63 -7.25 -10.64 -2.50
C VAL A 63 -7.17 -10.06 -1.11
N HIS A 64 -7.07 -8.73 -1.00
CA HIS A 64 -6.93 -8.05 0.29
C HIS A 64 -8.19 -8.10 1.17
N MET A 65 -9.37 -8.00 0.54
CA MET A 65 -10.71 -8.02 1.17
C MET A 65 -11.06 -6.86 2.12
N ASP A 66 -10.09 -6.13 2.66
CA ASP A 66 -10.35 -5.02 3.61
C ASP A 66 -9.66 -3.70 3.23
N ILE A 67 -9.85 -3.26 1.97
CA ILE A 67 -9.32 -1.97 1.49
C ILE A 67 -10.23 -0.83 1.97
N LYS A 68 -9.68 -0.03 2.89
CA LYS A 68 -10.31 1.16 3.46
C LYS A 68 -9.25 2.15 3.98
N PRO A 69 -9.58 3.43 4.22
CA PRO A 69 -8.61 4.43 4.66
C PRO A 69 -7.85 4.09 5.95
N GLU A 70 -8.43 3.28 6.84
CA GLU A 70 -7.80 2.82 8.08
C GLU A 70 -6.60 1.89 7.81
N ASN A 71 -6.64 1.17 6.69
CA ASN A 71 -5.66 0.15 6.31
C ASN A 71 -4.68 0.65 5.24
N ILE A 72 -4.73 1.93 4.90
CA ILE A 72 -3.75 2.57 4.01
C ILE A 72 -2.88 3.48 4.86
N PHE A 73 -1.58 3.24 4.86
CA PHE A 73 -0.60 4.00 5.63
C PHE A 73 0.25 4.89 4.72
N SER A 74 0.80 5.95 5.29
CA SER A 74 1.73 6.83 4.58
C SER A 74 3.10 6.83 5.24
N THR A 75 4.15 6.94 4.43
CA THR A 75 5.51 7.16 4.91
C THR A 75 6.18 8.29 4.15
N MET A 76 6.97 9.08 4.87
CA MET A 76 7.78 10.16 4.30
C MET A 76 9.17 9.62 4.01
N ASN A 77 9.38 9.10 2.81
CA ASN A 77 10.67 8.52 2.42
C ASN A 77 11.26 9.25 1.20
N PRO A 78 12.25 10.14 1.38
CA PRO A 78 12.97 10.82 0.30
C PRO A 78 13.67 9.88 -0.71
N THR A 79 13.83 8.61 -0.34
CA THR A 79 14.79 7.68 -0.97
C THR A 79 14.14 6.58 -1.82
N ALA A 80 12.83 6.34 -1.67
CA ALA A 80 12.15 5.19 -2.31
C ALA A 80 12.00 5.36 -3.83
N TYR A 81 11.61 6.55 -4.28
CA TYR A 81 11.52 6.86 -5.72
C TYR A 81 12.86 6.67 -6.48
N LYS A 82 14.00 6.98 -5.83
CA LYS A 82 15.33 6.82 -6.44
C LYS A 82 15.76 5.37 -6.67
N LEU A 83 15.08 4.39 -6.04
CA LEU A 83 15.42 2.97 -6.17
C LEU A 83 14.59 2.25 -7.25
N CYS A 84 13.38 2.75 -7.58
CA CYS A 84 12.59 2.25 -8.71
C CYS A 84 13.23 2.50 -10.07
N GLU A 85 14.15 3.48 -10.20
CA GLU A 85 14.85 3.76 -11.47
C GLU A 85 15.81 2.65 -11.93
N LYS A 86 16.17 1.65 -11.10
CA LYS A 86 17.17 0.65 -11.51
C LYS A 86 16.63 -0.61 -12.17
N GLN A 87 15.31 -0.83 -12.21
CA GLN A 87 14.75 -2.01 -12.89
C GLN A 87 13.40 -1.68 -13.54
N GLN A 88 13.44 -1.16 -14.77
CA GLN A 88 12.72 -1.74 -15.92
C GLN A 88 12.92 -0.88 -17.19
N PRO A 89 13.86 -1.23 -18.07
CA PRO A 89 13.75 -0.92 -19.49
C PRO A 89 12.89 -2.02 -20.14
N GLY A 90 11.60 -1.78 -20.43
CA GLY A 90 10.96 -2.59 -21.49
C GLY A 90 9.48 -2.96 -21.48
N SER A 91 8.58 -2.39 -20.69
CA SER A 91 7.13 -2.52 -20.96
C SER A 91 6.53 -1.16 -21.30
N LYS A 92 6.49 -0.84 -22.60
CA LYS A 92 5.65 0.24 -23.12
C LYS A 92 4.21 -0.29 -23.18
N ASP A 93 3.56 -0.31 -22.04
CA ASP A 93 2.11 -0.35 -22.02
C ASP A 93 1.65 1.11 -22.12
N ASP A 94 0.97 1.45 -23.22
CA ASP A 94 0.35 2.77 -23.46
C ASP A 94 -0.91 2.89 -22.58
N ASP A 95 -0.71 2.88 -21.27
CA ASP A 95 -1.77 2.95 -20.26
C ASP A 95 -2.17 4.40 -19.94
N GLY A 96 -1.57 5.38 -20.62
CA GLY A 96 -1.82 6.81 -20.43
C GLY A 96 -1.38 7.33 -19.06
N MET A 97 -0.64 6.55 -18.28
CA MET A 97 -0.27 6.90 -16.91
C MET A 97 1.07 7.63 -16.80
N ASP A 98 1.82 7.68 -17.91
CA ASP A 98 3.10 8.40 -18.05
C ASP A 98 3.05 9.84 -17.53
N SER A 99 1.97 10.58 -17.78
CA SER A 99 1.87 11.98 -17.31
C SER A 99 1.77 12.09 -15.78
N VAL A 100 1.15 11.11 -15.12
CA VAL A 100 1.02 11.10 -13.66
C VAL A 100 2.37 10.77 -13.02
N TYR A 101 3.12 9.83 -13.59
CA TYR A 101 4.49 9.53 -13.15
C TYR A 101 5.44 10.74 -13.29
N GLU A 102 5.31 11.54 -14.35
CA GLU A 102 6.08 12.78 -14.50
C GLU A 102 5.65 13.87 -13.48
N GLU A 103 4.35 14.00 -13.18
CA GLU A 103 3.84 14.94 -12.17
C GLU A 103 4.37 14.58 -10.76
N LEU A 104 4.41 13.28 -10.45
CA LEU A 104 5.02 12.70 -9.25
C LEU A 104 6.50 13.05 -9.10
N ARG A 105 7.28 12.95 -10.18
CA ARG A 105 8.72 13.31 -10.19
C ARG A 105 8.97 14.77 -9.78
N ARG A 106 7.99 15.65 -10.01
CA ARG A 106 8.07 17.08 -9.69
C ARG A 106 7.53 17.41 -8.30
N SER A 107 6.84 16.49 -7.64
CA SER A 107 6.28 16.73 -6.31
C SER A 107 7.38 16.69 -5.24
N GLU A 108 7.59 17.79 -4.53
CA GLU A 108 8.61 17.90 -3.47
C GLU A 108 8.21 17.18 -2.16
N ASN A 109 6.94 16.75 -2.05
CA ASN A 109 6.43 15.98 -0.92
C ASN A 109 6.38 14.49 -1.28
N LEU A 110 7.49 13.78 -1.06
CA LEU A 110 7.65 12.37 -1.42
C LEU A 110 6.90 11.44 -0.45
N VAL A 111 5.56 11.50 -0.48
CA VAL A 111 4.70 10.61 0.31
C VAL A 111 4.56 9.29 -0.43
N THR A 112 4.85 8.17 0.24
CA THR A 112 4.54 6.83 -0.28
C THR A 112 3.35 6.26 0.50
N TYR A 113 2.31 5.82 -0.21
CA TYR A 113 1.17 5.15 0.40
C TYR A 113 1.32 3.63 0.29
N LYS A 114 0.92 2.92 1.34
CA LYS A 114 1.15 1.49 1.54
C LYS A 114 -0.11 0.82 2.06
N ILE A 115 -0.49 -0.31 1.46
CA ILE A 115 -1.59 -1.16 1.93
C ILE A 115 -1.08 -2.00 3.12
N GLY A 116 -1.75 -1.90 4.25
CA GLY A 116 -1.51 -2.70 5.46
C GLY A 116 -2.75 -3.48 5.88
N ASP A 117 -2.67 -4.12 7.05
CA ASP A 117 -3.71 -5.01 7.59
C ASP A 117 -4.11 -6.16 6.64
N LEU A 118 -3.23 -7.16 6.59
CA LEU A 118 -3.41 -8.34 5.75
C LEU A 118 -4.25 -9.45 6.43
N GLY A 119 -4.97 -9.13 7.52
CA GLY A 119 -5.70 -10.12 8.33
C GLY A 119 -6.84 -10.82 7.59
N HIS A 120 -7.42 -10.17 6.58
CA HIS A 120 -8.51 -10.72 5.75
C HIS A 120 -8.04 -11.22 4.37
N VAL A 121 -6.73 -11.26 4.13
CA VAL A 121 -6.20 -11.67 2.83
C VAL A 121 -6.50 -13.14 2.59
N THR A 122 -7.07 -13.46 1.43
CA THR A 122 -7.39 -14.84 1.05
C THR A 122 -6.94 -15.14 -0.38
N SER A 123 -6.75 -16.43 -0.69
CA SER A 123 -6.39 -16.86 -2.04
C SER A 123 -7.61 -16.89 -2.95
N VAL A 124 -7.44 -16.47 -4.20
CA VAL A 124 -8.46 -16.59 -5.26
C VAL A 124 -8.69 -18.05 -5.66
N LYS A 125 -7.66 -18.90 -5.54
CA LYS A 125 -7.70 -20.31 -5.99
C LYS A 125 -8.43 -21.20 -5.00
N GLU A 126 -8.22 -20.96 -3.72
CA GLU A 126 -8.84 -21.68 -2.60
C GLU A 126 -9.28 -20.65 -1.56
N PRO A 127 -10.45 -20.02 -1.74
CA PRO A 127 -10.93 -19.02 -0.80
C PRO A 127 -11.32 -19.71 0.51
N HIS A 128 -10.39 -19.72 1.46
CA HIS A 128 -10.69 -20.03 2.86
C HIS A 128 -11.19 -18.73 3.50
N VAL A 129 -12.50 -18.67 3.74
CA VAL A 129 -13.14 -17.59 4.50
C VAL A 129 -13.48 -18.19 5.86
N GLU A 130 -12.71 -17.84 6.90
CA GLU A 130 -13.15 -18.10 8.26
C GLU A 130 -14.25 -17.08 8.59
N GLU A 131 -15.46 -17.56 8.91
CA GLU A 131 -16.52 -16.77 9.55
C GLU A 131 -16.04 -16.39 10.96
N GLY A 132 -15.16 -15.40 11.06
CA GLY A 132 -14.41 -15.14 12.28
C GLY A 132 -14.23 -13.67 12.67
N ASP A 133 -14.83 -12.71 11.95
CA ASP A 133 -14.82 -11.30 12.38
C ASP A 133 -16.22 -10.85 12.78
N CYS A 134 -16.69 -11.40 13.90
CA CYS A 134 -17.69 -10.75 14.72
C CYS A 134 -16.97 -9.70 15.57
N ARG A 135 -16.75 -8.50 15.01
CA ARG A 135 -16.34 -7.33 15.80
C ARG A 135 -17.43 -6.91 16.78
#